data_AF-A0A1D6MWA9-F1
#
_entry.id   AF-A0A1D6MWA9-F1
#
_cell.length_a   1.000
_cell.length_b   1.000
_cell.length_c   1.000
_cell.angle_alpha   90.00
_cell.angle_beta   90.00
_cell.angle_gamma   90.00
#
_symmetry.space_group_name_H-M   'P 1'
#
loop_
_entity.id
_entity.type
_entity.pdbx_description
1 polymer ?
#
loop_
_entity_poly.entity_id
_entity_poly.type
_entity_poly.pdbx_seq_one_letter_code
_entity_poly.pdbx_strand_id
1 'polypeptide(L)'
;MTTPCGTQRRAVTLYNILPIHDLLAEHPSLRFPKVRATATALRACDFLSRRPSIYILEGDPHTDLLYTGLHLLVWGEAANLRFMPDYLCYIYHHMATELHCILEGFIDTTTGRPANPTMHGENAFLVRVVTPIYDIIRAKAESSRDGKAPHATWRNYDDINEYFMHRDVFDRLGWPMDQSCQFFHTLPDRSHVCKTGFVEVRSFWNIYRNFDRLWVMLLLYLQAAAIVACEGAKWSWDDLLSSRGSEYKDTQVRVLTVFITWAALRFLQSLLNIGTQFRHIFRDGQMIVVCMVLKVVVAVACAVAFSVLYKRVWNQRTDNGQWSSAADSRMRSFLYAATAFVILEVLAIVLFIEPWVRNALEKTNWKICYALTWWFQSRSFVGRGLCEGTFDNVKYSIFWVLLLAVKFDFSYFLQIRLLVKPTKEIYKLNGI
;
A
#
# COMPACT_ATOMS: atom_id res chain seq x y z
N MET A 1 -72.46 -9.88 16.52
CA MET A 1 -71.02 -10.22 16.56
C MET A 1 -70.55 -10.40 15.13
N THR A 2 -70.06 -9.32 14.54
CA THR A 2 -69.59 -9.23 13.16
C THR A 2 -68.07 -9.14 13.18
N THR A 3 -67.40 -10.18 12.71
CA THR A 3 -65.96 -10.23 12.47
C THR A 3 -65.61 -9.34 11.26
N PRO A 4 -64.62 -8.42 11.36
CA PRO A 4 -64.26 -7.59 10.22
C PRO A 4 -63.34 -8.34 9.25
N CYS A 5 -63.63 -8.11 7.97
CA CYS A 5 -62.90 -8.53 6.80
C CYS A 5 -61.43 -8.07 6.87
N GLY A 6 -60.50 -9.01 6.73
CA GLY A 6 -59.07 -8.73 6.68
C GLY A 6 -58.69 -8.03 5.38
N THR A 7 -58.36 -6.75 5.46
CA THR A 7 -57.79 -5.98 4.35
C THR A 7 -56.36 -6.48 4.12
N GLN A 8 -56.18 -7.33 3.11
CA GLN A 8 -54.87 -7.77 2.63
C GLN A 8 -54.15 -6.56 2.02
N ARG A 9 -53.39 -5.81 2.83
CA ARG A 9 -52.42 -4.82 2.34
C ARG A 9 -51.43 -5.57 1.47
N ARG A 10 -51.49 -5.35 0.15
CA ARG A 10 -50.38 -5.64 -0.76
C ARG A 10 -49.12 -5.04 -0.12
N ALA A 11 -48.16 -5.90 0.23
CA ALA A 11 -46.81 -5.47 0.53
C ALA A 11 -46.27 -4.82 -0.75
N VAL A 12 -46.34 -3.50 -0.82
CA VAL A 12 -45.56 -2.73 -1.78
C VAL A 12 -44.13 -2.90 -1.31
N THR A 13 -43.39 -3.81 -1.93
CA THR A 13 -41.92 -3.83 -1.82
C THR A 13 -41.43 -2.50 -2.35
N LEU A 14 -41.17 -1.56 -1.45
CA LEU A 14 -40.52 -0.30 -1.77
C LEU A 14 -39.17 -0.69 -2.38
N TYR A 15 -38.97 -0.33 -3.65
CA TYR A 15 -37.67 -0.44 -4.30
C TYR A 15 -36.73 0.54 -3.58
N ASN A 16 -36.02 0.07 -2.56
CA ASN A 16 -34.92 0.82 -1.97
C ASN A 16 -33.85 0.96 -3.04
N ILE A 17 -33.65 2.18 -3.54
CA ILE A 17 -32.68 2.49 -4.58
C ILE A 17 -31.24 2.25 -4.07
N LEU A 18 -31.05 2.13 -2.76
CA LEU A 18 -29.76 2.01 -2.08
C LEU A 18 -29.94 1.33 -0.71
N PRO A 19 -29.31 0.18 -0.42
CA PRO A 19 -29.38 -0.43 0.90
C PRO A 19 -28.32 0.20 1.79
N ILE A 20 -28.71 1.25 2.51
CA ILE A 20 -27.83 1.92 3.47
C ILE A 20 -27.83 1.15 4.82
N HIS A 21 -28.92 0.45 5.12
CA HIS A 21 -29.08 -0.43 6.28
C HIS A 21 -28.24 -1.71 6.20
N ASP A 22 -27.92 -2.18 4.99
CA ASP A 22 -27.01 -3.30 4.75
C ASP A 22 -26.11 -3.00 3.55
N LEU A 23 -25.06 -2.21 3.82
CA LEU A 23 -24.08 -1.82 2.81
C LEU A 23 -23.35 -3.05 2.20
N LEU A 24 -23.43 -4.24 2.82
CA LEU A 24 -22.79 -5.48 2.36
C LEU A 24 -23.59 -6.25 1.31
N ALA A 25 -24.88 -5.93 1.12
CA ALA A 25 -25.70 -6.62 0.13
C ALA A 25 -25.21 -6.31 -1.30
N GLU A 26 -25.06 -7.34 -2.14
CA GLU A 26 -24.80 -7.25 -3.58
C GLU A 26 -25.98 -6.60 -4.32
N HIS A 27 -26.25 -5.33 -4.04
CA HIS A 27 -27.44 -4.65 -4.49
C HIS A 27 -27.28 -4.15 -5.92
N PRO A 28 -28.31 -4.29 -6.79
CA PRO A 28 -28.24 -3.88 -8.19
C PRO A 28 -27.83 -2.41 -8.39
N SER A 29 -28.09 -1.55 -7.42
CA SER A 29 -27.71 -0.14 -7.50
C SER A 29 -26.21 0.12 -7.33
N LEU A 30 -25.45 -0.80 -6.72
CA LEU A 30 -23.98 -0.76 -6.70
C LEU A 30 -23.36 -0.91 -8.09
N ARG A 31 -24.14 -1.23 -9.13
CA ARG A 31 -23.71 -1.11 -10.53
C ARG A 31 -23.42 0.33 -10.94
N PHE A 32 -24.04 1.31 -10.28
CA PHE A 32 -23.79 2.73 -10.56
C PHE A 32 -22.57 3.22 -9.76
N PRO A 33 -21.53 3.75 -10.42
CA PRO A 33 -20.30 4.20 -9.75
C PRO A 33 -20.55 5.24 -8.65
N LYS A 34 -21.55 6.11 -8.84
CA LYS A 34 -21.94 7.16 -7.90
C LYS A 34 -22.50 6.58 -6.59
N VAL A 35 -23.36 5.58 -6.70
CA VAL A 35 -23.94 4.85 -5.57
C VAL A 35 -22.85 4.13 -4.76
N ARG A 36 -21.87 3.51 -5.42
CA ARG A 36 -20.71 2.94 -4.71
C ARG A 36 -19.88 4.01 -4.00
N ALA A 37 -19.68 5.17 -4.62
CA ALA A 37 -18.93 6.26 -4.00
C ALA A 37 -19.64 6.76 -2.73
N THR A 38 -20.98 6.88 -2.76
CA THR A 38 -21.80 7.24 -1.60
C THR A 38 -21.73 6.19 -0.49
N ALA A 39 -21.87 4.90 -0.84
CA ALA A 39 -21.75 3.79 0.12
C ALA A 39 -20.36 3.72 0.75
N THR A 40 -19.30 3.97 -0.03
CA THR A 40 -17.91 4.03 0.46
C THR A 40 -17.67 5.27 1.33
N ALA A 41 -18.23 6.43 0.96
CA ALA A 41 -18.14 7.65 1.77
C ALA A 41 -18.81 7.48 3.14
N LEU A 42 -19.97 6.81 3.18
CA LEU A 42 -20.64 6.43 4.42
C LEU A 42 -19.77 5.48 5.28
N ARG A 43 -19.08 4.51 4.65
CA ARG A 43 -18.11 3.62 5.32
C ARG A 43 -16.81 4.27 5.75
N ALA A 44 -16.42 5.41 5.15
CA ALA A 44 -15.19 6.12 5.51
C ALA A 44 -15.20 6.58 6.99
N CYS A 45 -16.38 6.72 7.60
CA CYS A 45 -16.54 7.01 9.02
C CYS A 45 -15.94 5.92 9.93
N ASP A 46 -16.08 4.64 9.58
CA ASP A 46 -15.46 3.52 10.32
C ASP A 46 -13.92 3.57 10.23
N PHE A 47 -13.40 3.97 9.07
CA PHE A 47 -11.95 4.05 8.83
C PHE A 47 -11.28 5.13 9.69
N LEU A 48 -11.91 6.28 9.84
CA LEU A 48 -11.46 7.35 10.74
C LEU A 48 -11.68 6.98 12.23
N SER A 49 -12.42 5.90 12.51
CA SER A 49 -12.86 5.44 13.84
C SER A 49 -13.47 6.54 14.69
N ARG A 50 -14.23 7.41 14.02
CA ARG A 50 -15.25 8.23 14.66
C ARG A 50 -16.54 7.42 14.62
N ARG A 51 -17.33 7.47 15.70
CA ARG A 51 -18.66 6.88 15.67
C ARG A 51 -19.45 7.58 14.57
N PRO A 52 -20.20 6.87 13.70
CA PRO A 52 -21.12 7.54 12.80
C PRO A 52 -22.05 8.39 13.66
N SER A 53 -22.11 9.70 13.40
CA SER A 53 -23.05 10.62 14.05
C SER A 53 -24.50 10.35 13.65
N ILE A 54 -24.71 9.38 12.76
CA ILE A 54 -25.98 8.99 12.16
C ILE A 54 -26.51 7.79 12.95
N TYR A 55 -27.42 8.04 13.89
CA TYR A 55 -28.33 7.00 14.36
C TYR A 55 -29.43 6.87 13.31
N ILE A 56 -29.23 6.00 12.32
CA ILE A 56 -30.33 5.62 11.42
C ILE A 56 -31.31 4.85 12.32
N LEU A 57 -32.48 5.43 12.60
CA LEU A 57 -33.58 4.67 13.17
C LEU A 57 -33.92 3.57 12.15
N GLU A 58 -33.66 2.31 12.48
CA GLU A 58 -33.88 1.18 11.57
C GLU A 58 -35.29 1.23 10.96
N GLY A 59 -35.37 1.39 9.64
CA GLY A 59 -36.59 1.14 8.87
C GLY A 59 -37.33 2.34 8.27
N ASP A 60 -36.81 3.57 8.34
CA ASP A 60 -37.43 4.72 7.63
C ASP A 60 -36.79 5.01 6.26
N PRO A 61 -37.46 4.68 5.13
CA PRO A 61 -36.95 4.96 3.79
C PRO A 61 -36.85 6.46 3.47
N HIS A 62 -37.55 7.34 4.20
CA HIS A 62 -37.45 8.79 4.01
C HIS A 62 -36.10 9.32 4.48
N THR A 63 -35.61 8.84 5.62
CA THR A 63 -34.30 9.20 6.17
C THR A 63 -33.17 8.76 5.24
N ASP A 64 -33.24 7.54 4.70
CA ASP A 64 -32.28 7.02 3.71
C ASP A 64 -32.23 7.87 2.44
N LEU A 65 -33.40 8.31 1.95
CA LEU A 65 -33.50 9.18 0.78
C LEU A 65 -32.90 10.57 1.06
N LEU A 66 -33.11 11.14 2.25
CA LEU A 66 -32.58 12.44 2.63
C LEU A 66 -31.05 12.46 2.69
N TYR A 67 -30.43 11.47 3.34
CA TYR A 67 -28.97 11.36 3.40
C TYR A 67 -28.35 11.06 2.02
N THR A 68 -29.00 10.22 1.22
CA THR A 68 -28.58 9.99 -0.17
C THR A 68 -28.68 11.26 -1.01
N GLY A 69 -29.80 11.98 -0.90
CA GLY A 69 -30.04 13.24 -1.59
C GLY A 69 -29.00 14.28 -1.21
N LEU A 70 -28.68 14.40 0.08
CA LEU A 70 -27.64 15.28 0.59
C LEU A 70 -26.29 14.98 -0.06
N HIS A 71 -25.89 13.72 -0.15
CA HIS A 71 -24.63 13.37 -0.81
C HIS A 71 -24.62 13.75 -2.29
N LEU A 72 -25.72 13.50 -3.02
CA LEU A 72 -25.83 13.86 -4.43
C LEU A 72 -25.80 15.37 -4.65
N LEU A 73 -26.40 16.15 -3.75
CA LEU A 73 -26.34 17.62 -3.77
C LEU A 73 -24.91 18.12 -3.52
N VAL A 74 -24.24 17.61 -2.49
CA VAL A 74 -22.83 17.94 -2.21
C VAL A 74 -21.95 17.58 -3.42
N TRP A 75 -22.14 16.40 -4.01
CA TRP A 75 -21.39 15.95 -5.18
C TRP A 75 -21.67 16.80 -6.43
N GLY A 76 -22.92 17.23 -6.63
CA GLY A 76 -23.33 18.07 -7.76
C GLY A 76 -22.74 19.48 -7.68
N GLU A 77 -22.78 20.09 -6.50
CA GLU A 77 -22.33 21.47 -6.25
C GLU A 77 -20.80 21.57 -6.09
N ALA A 78 -20.10 20.48 -5.77
CA ALA A 78 -18.65 20.48 -5.58
C ALA A 78 -17.82 20.72 -6.87
N ALA A 79 -18.43 20.68 -8.05
CA ALA A 79 -17.78 20.91 -9.35
C ALA A 79 -16.45 20.14 -9.51
N ASN A 80 -15.31 20.82 -9.62
CA ASN A 80 -13.99 20.21 -9.78
C ASN A 80 -13.47 19.50 -8.52
N LEU A 81 -14.00 19.84 -7.33
CA LEU A 81 -13.60 19.19 -6.08
C LEU A 81 -14.13 17.76 -5.95
N ARG A 82 -14.99 17.31 -6.88
CA ARG A 82 -15.46 15.92 -6.94
C ARG A 82 -14.36 14.88 -7.13
N PHE A 83 -13.19 15.30 -7.61
CA PHE A 83 -12.01 14.46 -7.76
C PHE A 83 -11.26 14.25 -6.44
N MET A 84 -11.72 14.87 -5.35
CA MET A 84 -11.17 14.73 -4.00
C MET A 84 -12.20 14.02 -3.10
N PRO A 85 -12.29 12.68 -3.17
CA PRO A 85 -13.33 11.92 -2.48
C PRO A 85 -13.24 12.07 -0.95
N ASP A 86 -12.06 12.21 -0.37
CA ASP A 86 -11.89 12.34 1.08
C ASP A 86 -12.36 13.72 1.57
N TYR A 87 -12.14 14.75 0.77
CA TYR A 87 -12.73 16.07 1.02
C TYR A 87 -14.26 16.05 0.93
N LEU A 88 -14.84 15.34 -0.05
CA LEU A 88 -16.29 15.15 -0.13
C LEU A 88 -16.84 14.43 1.10
N CYS A 89 -16.13 13.43 1.61
CA CYS A 89 -16.52 12.72 2.83
C CYS A 89 -16.52 13.66 4.04
N TYR A 90 -15.51 14.53 4.15
CA TYR A 90 -15.42 15.53 5.21
C TYR A 90 -16.62 16.49 5.21
N ILE A 91 -16.96 17.07 4.05
CA ILE A 91 -18.15 17.93 3.91
C ILE A 91 -19.42 17.17 4.29
N TYR A 92 -19.59 15.99 3.69
CA TYR A 92 -20.78 15.18 3.89
C TYR A 92 -21.00 14.83 5.36
N HIS A 93 -19.94 14.50 6.09
CA HIS A 93 -20.03 14.13 7.51
C HIS A 93 -20.56 15.30 8.37
N HIS A 94 -20.05 16.51 8.17
CA HIS A 94 -20.53 17.68 8.90
C HIS A 94 -21.96 18.04 8.53
N MET A 95 -22.28 18.08 7.23
CA MET A 95 -23.63 18.41 6.78
C MET A 95 -24.66 17.34 7.15
N ALA A 96 -24.28 16.05 7.18
CA ALA A 96 -25.14 14.98 7.64
C ALA A 96 -25.42 15.09 9.14
N THR A 97 -24.43 15.54 9.92
CA THR A 97 -24.60 15.82 11.35
C THR A 97 -25.55 17.00 11.56
N GLU A 98 -25.41 18.09 10.80
CA GLU A 98 -26.34 19.22 10.83
C GLU A 98 -27.76 18.81 10.44
N LEU A 99 -27.91 18.03 9.37
CA LEU A 99 -29.20 17.50 8.93
C LEU A 99 -29.83 16.63 10.02
N HIS A 100 -29.06 15.78 10.68
CA HIS A 100 -29.55 14.98 11.81
C HIS A 100 -30.07 15.88 12.93
N CYS A 101 -29.30 16.90 13.32
CA CYS A 101 -29.72 17.85 14.35
C CYS A 101 -31.02 18.60 13.99
N ILE A 102 -31.20 18.95 12.72
CA ILE A 102 -32.41 19.60 12.20
C ILE A 102 -33.61 18.65 12.26
N LEU A 103 -33.44 17.40 11.82
CA LEU A 103 -34.51 16.39 11.78
C LEU A 103 -34.99 16.01 13.19
N GLU A 104 -34.08 15.88 14.15
CA GLU A 104 -34.38 15.59 15.56
C GLU A 104 -34.87 16.83 16.34
N GLY A 105 -34.91 18.00 15.70
CA GLY A 105 -35.38 19.23 16.33
C GLY A 105 -34.49 19.72 17.49
N PHE A 106 -33.17 19.44 17.43
CA PHE A 106 -32.24 19.93 18.44
C PHE A 106 -32.29 21.45 18.54
N ILE A 107 -32.26 21.96 19.77
CA ILE A 107 -32.15 23.39 20.04
C ILE A 107 -30.66 23.67 20.25
N ASP A 108 -30.12 24.60 19.46
CA ASP A 108 -28.74 25.02 19.62
C ASP A 108 -28.58 25.74 20.97
N THR A 109 -27.73 25.17 21.83
CA THR A 109 -27.44 25.68 23.18
C THR A 109 -26.85 27.09 23.17
N THR A 110 -26.23 27.51 22.07
CA THR A 110 -25.58 28.83 21.96
C THR A 110 -26.56 29.92 21.49
N THR A 111 -27.53 29.58 20.64
CA THR A 111 -28.46 30.56 20.06
C THR A 111 -29.89 30.47 20.60
N GLY A 112 -30.25 29.38 21.30
CA GLY A 112 -31.59 29.13 21.81
C GLY A 112 -32.65 28.94 20.71
N ARG A 113 -32.23 28.71 19.46
CA ARG A 113 -33.09 28.52 18.29
C ARG A 113 -33.04 27.07 17.81
N PRO A 114 -34.02 26.62 17.00
CA PRO A 114 -33.92 25.34 16.32
C PRO A 114 -32.61 25.26 15.53
N ALA A 115 -32.00 24.08 15.51
CA ALA A 115 -30.79 23.82 14.75
C ALA A 115 -30.98 24.31 13.31
N ASN A 116 -30.11 25.20 12.87
CA ASN A 116 -30.05 25.69 11.50
C ASN A 116 -28.67 25.30 10.92
N PRO A 117 -28.58 25.12 9.60
CA PRO A 117 -27.29 24.84 8.98
C PRO A 117 -26.32 26.00 9.21
N THR A 118 -25.09 25.68 9.56
CA THR A 118 -24.02 26.67 9.78
C THR A 118 -23.81 27.52 8.52
N MET A 119 -23.95 26.90 7.35
CA MET A 119 -23.87 27.55 6.05
C MET A 119 -25.28 27.88 5.55
N HIS A 120 -25.65 29.16 5.60
CA HIS A 120 -26.93 29.67 5.13
C HIS A 120 -26.73 30.92 4.26
N GLY A 121 -27.67 31.16 3.33
CA GLY A 121 -27.65 32.29 2.40
C GLY A 121 -27.51 31.86 0.94
N GLU A 122 -27.69 32.82 0.04
CA GLU A 122 -27.54 32.61 -1.40
C GLU A 122 -26.09 32.23 -1.74
N ASN A 123 -25.90 31.13 -2.48
CA ASN A 123 -24.59 30.59 -2.86
C ASN A 123 -23.63 30.32 -1.68
N ALA A 124 -24.15 30.15 -0.46
CA ALA A 124 -23.32 29.96 0.74
C ALA A 124 -22.41 28.74 0.64
N PHE A 125 -22.89 27.63 0.06
CA PHE A 125 -22.09 26.43 -0.18
C PHE A 125 -20.91 26.71 -1.12
N LEU A 126 -21.17 27.38 -2.26
CA LEU A 126 -20.13 27.73 -3.21
C LEU A 126 -19.08 28.64 -2.56
N VAL A 127 -19.52 29.72 -1.91
CA VAL A 127 -18.61 30.75 -1.37
C VAL A 127 -17.83 30.28 -0.15
N ARG A 128 -18.46 29.52 0.77
CA ARG A 128 -17.83 29.15 2.05
C ARG A 128 -17.19 27.77 2.05
N VAL A 129 -17.65 26.85 1.19
CA VAL A 129 -17.14 25.48 1.14
C VAL A 129 -16.25 25.28 -0.08
N VAL A 130 -16.74 25.58 -1.28
CA VAL A 130 -16.03 25.28 -2.54
C VAL A 130 -14.90 26.27 -2.82
N THR A 131 -15.17 27.57 -2.79
CA THR A 131 -14.22 28.62 -3.18
C THR A 131 -12.90 28.57 -2.40
N PRO A 132 -12.88 28.43 -1.05
CA PRO A 132 -11.61 28.45 -0.30
C PRO A 132 -10.66 27.32 -0.70
N ILE A 133 -11.18 26.13 -0.96
CA ILE A 133 -10.37 24.97 -1.38
C ILE A 133 -9.95 25.11 -2.85
N TYR A 134 -10.85 25.59 -3.70
CA TYR A 134 -10.55 25.86 -5.09
C TYR A 134 -9.41 26.88 -5.24
N ASP A 135 -9.43 27.96 -4.46
CA ASP A 135 -8.40 29.00 -4.48
C ASP A 135 -7.03 28.46 -4.04
N ILE A 136 -7.00 27.56 -3.04
CA ILE A 136 -5.75 26.86 -2.67
C ILE A 136 -5.25 26.02 -3.84
N ILE A 137 -6.11 25.19 -4.44
CA ILE A 137 -5.71 24.30 -5.55
C ILE A 137 -5.22 25.13 -6.73
N ARG A 138 -5.91 26.21 -7.06
CA ARG A 138 -5.53 27.15 -8.11
C ARG A 138 -4.17 27.79 -7.82
N ALA A 139 -3.97 28.35 -6.63
CA ALA A 139 -2.70 28.96 -6.23
C ALA A 139 -1.55 27.94 -6.27
N LYS A 140 -1.80 26.68 -5.87
CA LYS A 140 -0.79 25.61 -5.95
C LYS A 140 -0.54 25.14 -7.38
N ALA A 141 -1.56 25.08 -8.23
CA ALA A 141 -1.41 24.77 -9.64
C ALA A 141 -0.57 25.85 -10.36
N GLU A 142 -0.81 27.12 -10.09
CA GLU A 142 0.00 28.24 -10.60
C GLU A 142 1.46 28.16 -10.10
N SER A 143 1.66 27.72 -8.86
CA SER A 143 3.00 27.50 -8.29
C SER A 143 3.80 26.36 -8.95
N SER A 144 3.13 25.47 -9.71
CA SER A 144 3.78 24.37 -10.43
C SER A 144 4.57 24.82 -11.66
N ARG A 145 4.35 26.05 -12.15
CA ARG A 145 4.97 26.59 -13.39
C ARG A 145 4.84 25.65 -14.59
N ASP A 146 3.62 25.17 -14.85
CA ASP A 146 3.31 24.20 -15.93
C ASP A 146 4.15 22.91 -15.84
N GLY A 147 4.36 22.41 -14.62
CA GLY A 147 5.12 21.17 -14.37
C GLY A 147 6.65 21.33 -14.38
N LYS A 148 7.17 22.56 -14.52
CA LYS A 148 8.61 22.83 -14.48
C LYS A 148 9.17 22.91 -13.06
N ALA A 149 8.34 23.24 -12.06
CA ALA A 149 8.78 23.29 -10.67
C ALA A 149 9.07 21.88 -10.13
N PRO A 150 10.10 21.69 -9.29
CA PRO A 150 10.35 20.41 -8.64
C PRO A 150 9.11 19.96 -7.86
N HIS A 151 8.69 18.70 -8.01
CA HIS A 151 7.52 18.20 -7.28
C HIS A 151 7.64 18.36 -5.77
N ALA A 152 8.83 18.52 -5.20
CA ALA A 152 9.00 18.76 -3.77
C ALA A 152 8.54 20.15 -3.28
N THR A 153 8.37 21.13 -4.16
CA THR A 153 8.16 22.54 -3.77
C THR A 153 6.70 22.99 -3.79
N TRP A 154 5.78 22.17 -4.30
CA TRP A 154 4.35 22.52 -4.44
C TRP A 154 3.47 21.31 -4.14
N ARG A 155 2.20 21.52 -3.76
CA ARG A 155 1.24 20.45 -3.42
C ARG A 155 0.30 20.17 -4.58
N ASN A 156 0.10 18.89 -4.91
CA ASN A 156 -0.92 18.48 -5.87
C ASN A 156 -2.29 18.33 -5.19
N TYR A 157 -3.36 18.21 -5.98
CA TYR A 157 -4.70 17.89 -5.48
C TYR A 157 -4.73 16.60 -4.64
N ASP A 158 -3.89 15.61 -4.96
CA ASP A 158 -3.73 14.38 -4.17
C ASP A 158 -3.21 14.67 -2.76
N ASP A 159 -2.16 15.51 -2.63
CA ASP A 159 -1.58 15.90 -1.34
C ASP A 159 -2.61 16.66 -0.48
N ILE A 160 -3.49 17.42 -1.13
CA ILE A 160 -4.58 18.15 -0.48
C ILE A 160 -5.70 17.18 -0.07
N ASN A 161 -6.02 16.18 -0.90
CA ASN A 161 -7.03 15.18 -0.59
C ASN A 161 -6.58 14.29 0.58
N GLU A 162 -5.30 13.89 0.60
CA GLU A 162 -4.73 13.09 1.70
C GLU A 162 -4.80 13.82 3.05
N TYR A 163 -4.74 15.15 3.07
CA TYR A 163 -4.92 15.94 4.29
C TYR A 163 -6.25 15.63 5.00
N PHE A 164 -7.33 15.39 4.24
CA PHE A 164 -8.66 15.08 4.80
C PHE A 164 -8.78 13.64 5.34
N MET A 165 -7.77 12.79 5.10
CA MET A 165 -7.71 11.44 5.64
C MET A 165 -7.17 11.40 7.07
N HIS A 166 -6.64 12.53 7.57
CA HIS A 166 -6.14 12.63 8.93
C HIS A 166 -7.29 12.69 9.94
N ARG A 167 -7.17 11.93 11.04
CA ARG A 167 -8.21 11.83 12.08
C ARG A 167 -8.50 13.13 12.81
N ASP A 168 -7.48 13.97 12.94
CA ASP A 168 -7.52 15.26 13.62
C ASP A 168 -7.99 16.39 12.68
N VAL A 169 -8.26 16.12 11.39
CA VAL A 169 -8.72 17.15 10.46
C VAL A 169 -10.06 17.76 10.90
N PHE A 170 -10.95 16.93 11.48
CA PHE A 170 -12.25 17.37 12.00
C PHE A 170 -12.11 18.34 13.17
N ASP A 171 -11.12 18.12 14.04
CA ASP A 171 -10.88 18.98 15.20
C ASP A 171 -10.02 20.21 14.84
N ARG A 172 -9.08 20.06 13.91
CA ARG A 172 -8.15 21.13 13.49
C ARG A 172 -8.81 22.13 12.55
N LEU A 173 -9.50 21.65 11.51
CA LEU A 173 -10.11 22.51 10.50
C LEU A 173 -11.46 23.05 10.98
N GLY A 174 -12.17 22.25 11.78
CA GLY A 174 -13.47 22.61 12.35
C GLY A 174 -14.58 22.77 11.29
N TRP A 175 -15.81 22.97 11.75
CA TRP A 175 -16.95 23.30 10.89
C TRP A 175 -17.72 24.45 11.53
N PRO A 176 -17.73 25.66 10.92
CA PRO A 176 -17.20 26.04 9.61
C PRO A 176 -15.67 26.00 9.55
N MET A 177 -15.10 25.83 8.35
CA MET A 177 -13.64 25.72 8.18
C MET A 177 -12.93 26.99 8.66
N ASP A 178 -11.98 26.84 9.58
CA ASP A 178 -11.17 27.94 10.09
C ASP A 178 -10.12 28.38 9.05
N GLN A 179 -10.35 29.54 8.43
CA GLN A 179 -9.45 30.11 7.42
C GLN A 179 -8.09 30.57 7.99
N SER A 180 -7.95 30.67 9.31
CA SER A 180 -6.67 31.01 9.95
C SER A 180 -5.70 29.82 10.01
N CYS A 181 -6.20 28.60 9.75
CA CYS A 181 -5.42 27.38 9.74
C CYS A 181 -4.27 27.44 8.74
N GLN A 182 -3.14 26.84 9.11
CA GLN A 182 -1.92 26.80 8.28
C GLN A 182 -2.12 26.16 6.91
N PHE A 183 -3.19 25.38 6.74
CA PHE A 183 -3.62 24.80 5.48
C PHE A 183 -4.02 25.86 4.43
N PHE A 184 -4.66 26.96 4.84
CA PHE A 184 -5.13 28.02 3.94
C PHE A 184 -4.08 29.08 3.60
N HIS A 185 -2.92 29.08 4.27
CA HIS A 185 -1.84 30.03 3.97
C HIS A 185 -1.20 29.74 2.61
N THR A 186 -1.40 30.64 1.66
CA THR A 186 -0.89 30.56 0.27
C THR A 186 0.46 31.28 0.08
N LEU A 187 0.88 32.12 1.02
CA LEU A 187 2.10 32.93 0.93
C LEU A 187 3.40 32.10 1.00
N PRO A 188 4.49 32.57 0.37
CA PRO A 188 5.79 31.91 0.34
C PRO A 188 6.54 32.07 1.67
N ASP A 189 5.97 31.63 2.77
CA ASP A 189 6.66 31.65 4.05
C ASP A 189 7.48 30.37 4.24
N ARG A 190 8.68 30.52 4.84
CA ARG A 190 9.62 29.42 5.12
C ARG A 190 9.03 28.32 6.01
N SER A 191 7.88 28.61 6.63
CA SER A 191 7.05 27.71 7.42
C SER A 191 6.06 26.88 6.59
N HIS A 192 6.16 26.84 5.25
CA HIS A 192 5.30 26.01 4.40
C HIS A 192 5.08 24.63 5.02
N VAL A 193 3.80 24.28 5.25
CA VAL A 193 3.42 22.91 5.60
C VAL A 193 3.88 22.05 4.43
N CYS A 194 5.02 21.38 4.62
CA CYS A 194 5.63 20.53 3.61
C CYS A 194 4.62 19.45 3.24
N LYS A 195 4.69 18.93 2.00
CA LYS A 195 3.81 17.86 1.49
C LYS A 195 3.45 16.84 2.57
N THR A 196 2.17 16.54 2.67
CA THR A 196 1.67 15.40 3.43
C THR A 196 1.98 14.18 2.55
N GLY A 197 2.86 13.29 2.99
CA GLY A 197 3.23 12.10 2.21
C GLY A 197 4.54 12.18 1.41
N PHE A 198 4.58 11.48 0.27
CA PHE A 198 5.80 11.18 -0.47
C PHE A 198 6.38 12.41 -1.20
N VAL A 199 7.56 12.87 -0.78
CA VAL A 199 8.31 13.90 -1.49
C VAL A 199 9.24 13.24 -2.50
N GLU A 200 8.87 13.24 -3.77
CA GLU A 200 9.76 12.79 -4.83
C GLU A 200 10.89 13.82 -5.05
N VAL A 201 12.07 13.50 -4.55
CA VAL A 201 13.31 14.20 -4.93
C VAL A 201 13.87 13.49 -6.15
N ARG A 202 13.99 14.18 -7.30
CA ARG A 202 14.59 13.61 -8.51
C ARG A 202 16.03 13.15 -8.20
N SER A 203 16.22 11.84 -8.07
CA SER A 203 17.50 11.20 -7.76
C SER A 203 17.57 9.88 -8.49
N PHE A 204 18.76 9.52 -8.99
CA PHE A 204 19.01 8.21 -9.59
C PHE A 204 18.65 7.07 -8.63
N TRP A 205 18.89 7.26 -7.33
CA TRP A 205 18.57 6.31 -6.28
C TRP A 205 17.07 6.02 -6.14
N ASN A 206 16.19 6.91 -6.62
CA ASN A 206 14.75 6.63 -6.64
C ASN A 206 14.39 5.52 -7.64
N ILE A 207 15.13 5.36 -8.74
CA ILE A 207 14.89 4.26 -9.69
C ILE A 207 15.15 2.93 -9.00
N TYR A 208 16.26 2.83 -8.26
CA TYR A 208 16.57 1.63 -7.50
C TYR A 208 15.55 1.38 -6.38
N ARG A 209 15.18 2.42 -5.63
CA ARG A 209 14.21 2.32 -4.54
C ARG A 209 12.79 1.95 -5.00
N ASN A 210 12.33 2.51 -6.11
CA ASN A 210 10.97 2.30 -6.64
C ASN A 210 10.81 0.91 -7.26
N PHE A 211 11.86 0.38 -7.88
CA PHE A 211 11.87 -0.92 -8.56
C PHE A 211 12.72 -1.95 -7.79
N ASP A 212 12.71 -1.88 -6.46
CA ASP A 212 13.56 -2.69 -5.58
C ASP A 212 13.44 -4.19 -5.87
N ARG A 213 12.21 -4.70 -6.01
CA ARG A 213 11.95 -6.13 -6.24
C ARG A 213 12.56 -6.61 -7.56
N LEU A 214 12.51 -5.76 -8.59
CA LEU A 214 13.06 -6.06 -9.90
C LEU A 214 14.59 -6.11 -9.84
N TRP A 215 15.24 -5.13 -9.21
CA TRP A 215 16.69 -5.10 -9.07
C TRP A 215 17.22 -6.28 -8.24
N VAL A 216 16.56 -6.57 -7.11
CA VAL A 216 16.91 -7.72 -6.26
C VAL A 216 16.80 -9.02 -7.06
N MET A 217 15.66 -9.24 -7.73
CA MET A 217 15.47 -10.45 -8.54
C MET A 217 16.55 -10.60 -9.61
N LEU A 218 16.84 -9.54 -10.39
CA LEU A 218 17.82 -9.58 -11.47
C LEU A 218 19.24 -9.83 -10.97
N LEU A 219 19.66 -9.16 -9.89
CA LEU A 219 21.00 -9.31 -9.32
C LEU A 219 21.21 -10.71 -8.73
N LEU A 220 20.22 -11.23 -8.00
CA LEU A 220 20.28 -12.58 -7.42
C LEU A 220 20.27 -13.65 -8.51
N TYR A 221 19.42 -13.51 -9.53
CA TYR A 221 19.41 -14.40 -10.68
C TYR A 221 20.76 -14.38 -11.40
N LEU A 222 21.31 -13.20 -11.69
CA LEU A 222 22.60 -13.06 -12.37
C LEU A 222 23.73 -13.72 -11.57
N GLN A 223 23.77 -13.52 -10.25
CA GLN A 223 24.75 -14.16 -9.38
C GLN A 223 24.61 -15.70 -9.41
N ALA A 224 23.39 -16.21 -9.23
CA ALA A 224 23.14 -17.65 -9.24
C ALA A 224 23.51 -18.27 -10.59
N ALA A 225 23.04 -17.68 -11.68
CA ALA A 225 23.31 -18.13 -13.04
C ALA A 225 24.80 -18.07 -13.39
N ALA A 226 25.52 -17.01 -12.97
CA ALA A 226 26.94 -16.88 -13.18
C ALA A 226 27.73 -17.95 -12.41
N ILE A 227 27.39 -18.22 -11.14
CA ILE A 227 28.03 -19.29 -10.35
C ILE A 227 27.81 -20.66 -11.01
N VAL A 228 26.56 -20.96 -11.38
CA VAL A 228 26.20 -22.24 -12.02
C VAL A 228 26.86 -22.38 -13.40
N ALA A 229 26.92 -21.33 -14.21
CA ALA A 229 27.59 -21.39 -15.51
C ALA A 229 29.12 -21.48 -15.37
N CYS A 230 29.72 -20.79 -14.40
CA CYS A 230 31.14 -20.83 -14.10
C CYS A 230 31.59 -22.20 -13.59
N GLU A 231 30.83 -22.89 -12.74
CA GLU A 231 31.22 -24.25 -12.35
C GLU A 231 30.74 -25.30 -13.36
N GLY A 232 29.54 -25.11 -13.93
CA GLY A 232 28.92 -26.02 -14.90
C GLY A 232 29.57 -26.07 -16.28
N ALA A 233 30.41 -25.10 -16.65
CA ALA A 233 31.27 -25.22 -17.82
C ALA A 233 32.33 -26.33 -17.68
N LYS A 234 32.51 -26.93 -16.49
CA LYS A 234 33.32 -28.14 -16.29
C LYS A 234 32.52 -29.43 -16.51
N TRP A 235 31.18 -29.38 -16.63
CA TRP A 235 30.31 -30.56 -16.65
C TRP A 235 29.94 -30.97 -18.08
N SER A 236 30.11 -32.26 -18.40
CA SER A 236 29.32 -32.89 -19.49
C SER A 236 27.94 -33.27 -18.96
N TRP A 237 26.96 -33.47 -19.83
CA TRP A 237 25.62 -33.95 -19.44
C TRP A 237 25.64 -35.33 -18.75
N ASP A 238 26.74 -36.07 -18.84
CA ASP A 238 26.88 -37.43 -18.30
C ASP A 238 27.08 -37.43 -16.77
N ASP A 239 27.72 -36.40 -16.21
CA ASP A 239 27.94 -36.28 -14.75
C ASP A 239 26.65 -35.97 -13.97
N LEU A 240 25.61 -35.49 -14.65
CA LEU A 240 24.32 -35.10 -14.07
C LEU A 240 23.48 -36.32 -13.66
N LEU A 241 23.71 -37.47 -14.30
CA LEU A 241 23.11 -38.76 -13.95
C LEU A 241 23.81 -39.40 -12.74
N SER A 242 25.11 -39.14 -12.55
CA SER A 242 25.87 -39.55 -11.36
C SER A 242 25.73 -38.51 -10.24
N SER A 243 24.52 -38.37 -9.70
CA SER A 243 24.16 -37.44 -8.61
C SER A 243 24.85 -37.75 -7.26
N ARG A 244 26.18 -37.77 -7.21
CA ARG A 244 26.97 -38.12 -6.00
C ARG A 244 28.42 -37.58 -5.98
N GLY A 245 28.75 -36.59 -6.79
CA GLY A 245 30.11 -36.00 -6.82
C GLY A 245 30.37 -34.94 -5.74
N SER A 246 31.59 -34.90 -5.20
CA SER A 246 32.08 -33.86 -4.28
C SER A 246 31.92 -32.43 -4.85
N GLU A 247 32.16 -32.26 -6.14
CA GLU A 247 32.13 -30.96 -6.82
C GLU A 247 30.72 -30.36 -6.96
N TYR A 248 29.70 -31.22 -7.01
CA TYR A 248 28.30 -30.79 -7.04
C TYR A 248 27.92 -30.09 -5.73
N LYS A 249 28.31 -30.66 -4.59
CA LYS A 249 28.08 -30.06 -3.26
C LYS A 249 28.86 -28.76 -3.08
N ASP A 250 30.09 -28.67 -3.62
CA ASP A 250 30.87 -27.43 -3.61
C ASP A 250 30.15 -26.32 -4.39
N THR A 251 29.51 -26.66 -5.52
CA THR A 251 28.71 -25.72 -6.31
C THR A 251 27.41 -25.32 -5.60
N GLN A 252 26.70 -26.27 -4.98
CA GLN A 252 25.50 -25.98 -4.19
C GLN A 252 25.79 -24.97 -3.08
N VAL A 253 26.87 -25.15 -2.32
CA VAL A 253 27.24 -24.22 -1.26
C VAL A 253 27.64 -22.86 -1.82
N ARG A 254 28.35 -22.79 -2.95
CA ARG A 254 28.65 -21.51 -3.62
C ARG A 254 27.39 -20.74 -4.00
N VAL A 255 26.35 -21.42 -4.50
CA VAL A 255 25.07 -20.78 -4.83
C VAL A 255 24.39 -20.20 -3.58
N LEU A 256 24.62 -20.75 -2.38
CA LEU A 256 24.08 -20.19 -1.14
C LEU A 256 24.57 -18.77 -0.82
N THR A 257 25.66 -18.30 -1.45
CA THR A 257 26.11 -16.89 -1.34
C THR A 257 25.06 -15.90 -1.82
N VAL A 258 24.09 -16.33 -2.64
CA VAL A 258 22.94 -15.52 -3.07
C VAL A 258 22.14 -15.00 -1.86
N PHE A 259 22.02 -15.77 -0.77
CA PHE A 259 21.34 -15.30 0.45
C PHE A 259 22.09 -14.19 1.18
N ILE A 260 23.43 -14.21 1.14
CA ILE A 260 24.26 -13.13 1.70
C ILE A 260 24.02 -11.85 0.89
N THR A 261 24.07 -11.95 -0.44
CA THR A 261 23.78 -10.82 -1.33
C THR A 261 22.37 -10.31 -1.14
N TRP A 262 21.37 -11.19 -1.00
CA TRP A 262 19.99 -10.79 -0.77
C TRP A 262 19.85 -9.99 0.54
N ALA A 263 20.46 -10.45 1.63
CA ALA A 263 20.46 -9.70 2.89
C ALA A 263 21.17 -8.33 2.76
N ALA A 264 22.28 -8.26 2.01
CA ALA A 264 22.96 -7.00 1.72
C ALA A 264 22.11 -6.03 0.90
N LEU A 265 21.37 -6.52 -0.10
CA LEU A 265 20.45 -5.70 -0.90
C LEU A 265 19.26 -5.21 -0.06
N ARG A 266 18.75 -6.02 0.88
CA ARG A 266 17.73 -5.61 1.85
C ARG A 266 18.24 -4.52 2.80
N PHE A 267 19.51 -4.60 3.20
CA PHE A 267 20.16 -3.55 3.99
C PHE A 267 20.28 -2.24 3.18
N LEU A 268 20.77 -2.31 1.93
CA LEU A 268 20.85 -1.15 1.03
C LEU A 268 19.47 -0.52 0.82
N GLN A 269 18.44 -1.33 0.58
CA GLN A 269 17.07 -0.86 0.45
C GLN A 269 16.59 -0.12 1.71
N SER A 270 16.90 -0.65 2.89
CA SER A 270 16.52 -0.04 4.16
C SER A 270 17.21 1.32 4.35
N LEU A 271 18.49 1.44 3.98
CA LEU A 271 19.22 2.72 3.98
C LEU A 271 18.62 3.75 3.02
N LEU A 272 18.28 3.32 1.80
CA LEU A 272 17.67 4.21 0.80
C LEU A 272 16.28 4.69 1.24
N ASN A 273 15.51 3.84 1.91
CA ASN A 273 14.23 4.23 2.49
C ASN A 273 14.40 5.29 3.59
N ILE A 274 15.38 5.12 4.48
CA ILE A 274 15.69 6.11 5.52
C ILE A 274 16.14 7.44 4.89
N GLY A 275 17.05 7.39 3.92
CA GLY A 275 17.59 8.60 3.28
C GLY A 275 16.54 9.39 2.50
N THR A 276 15.67 8.70 1.75
CA THR A 276 14.62 9.36 0.96
C THR A 276 13.45 9.85 1.80
N GLN A 277 13.13 9.17 2.90
CA GLN A 277 12.02 9.54 3.78
C GLN A 277 12.47 10.33 5.02
N PHE A 278 13.75 10.71 5.12
CA PHE A 278 14.33 11.38 6.28
C PHE A 278 13.46 12.53 6.79
N ARG A 279 13.03 13.43 5.88
CA ARG A 279 12.19 14.58 6.25
C ARG A 279 10.79 14.22 6.75
N HIS A 280 10.22 13.10 6.28
CA HIS A 280 8.93 12.58 6.73
C HIS A 280 9.05 11.88 8.09
N ILE A 281 10.14 11.14 8.30
CA ILE A 281 10.46 10.43 9.56
C ILE A 281 10.48 11.38 10.77
N PHE A 282 10.96 12.62 10.59
CA PHE A 282 10.97 13.61 11.68
C PHE A 282 9.60 14.22 12.00
N ARG A 283 8.64 14.16 11.07
CA ARG A 283 7.35 14.84 11.22
C ARG A 283 6.20 13.90 11.57
N ASP A 284 6.20 12.70 11.00
CA ASP A 284 5.05 11.80 11.05
C ASP A 284 5.44 10.43 11.65
N GLY A 285 5.09 10.24 12.93
CA GLY A 285 4.89 8.95 13.59
C GLY A 285 6.15 8.19 14.04
N GLN A 286 6.38 8.14 15.37
CA GLN A 286 7.41 7.31 16.02
C GLN A 286 7.42 5.85 15.52
N MET A 287 6.25 5.28 15.22
CA MET A 287 6.11 3.90 14.77
C MET A 287 6.70 3.62 13.37
N ILE A 288 6.74 4.62 12.48
CA ILE A 288 7.36 4.46 11.16
C ILE A 288 8.88 4.39 11.32
N VAL A 289 9.43 5.24 12.18
CA VAL A 289 10.86 5.25 12.53
C VAL A 289 11.29 3.91 13.10
N VAL A 290 10.53 3.39 14.07
CA VAL A 290 10.81 2.09 14.70
C VAL A 290 10.81 0.96 13.65
N CYS A 291 9.85 0.94 12.73
CA CYS A 291 9.78 -0.06 11.66
C CYS A 291 11.03 -0.02 10.77
N MET A 292 11.47 1.17 10.37
CA MET A 292 12.65 1.33 9.52
C MET A 292 13.94 0.88 10.21
N VAL A 293 14.13 1.26 11.47
CA VAL A 293 15.29 0.83 12.27
C VAL A 293 15.28 -0.69 12.41
N LEU A 294 14.13 -1.29 12.71
CA LEU A 294 14.01 -2.74 12.85
C LEU A 294 14.33 -3.48 11.53
N LYS A 295 13.94 -2.93 10.37
CA LYS A 295 14.31 -3.47 9.05
C LYS A 295 15.82 -3.47 8.82
N VAL A 296 16.51 -2.39 9.21
CA VAL A 296 17.99 -2.33 9.16
C VAL A 296 18.61 -3.39 10.06
N VAL A 297 18.17 -3.49 11.31
CA VAL A 297 18.67 -4.46 12.29
C VAL A 297 18.49 -5.90 11.78
N VAL A 298 17.29 -6.23 11.29
CA VAL A 298 16.99 -7.56 10.75
C VAL A 298 17.86 -7.87 9.52
N ALA A 299 18.03 -6.91 8.60
CA ALA A 299 18.86 -7.12 7.41
C ALA A 299 20.33 -7.38 7.77
N VAL A 300 20.90 -6.59 8.71
CA VAL A 300 22.27 -6.79 9.21
C VAL A 300 22.42 -8.13 9.92
N ALA A 301 21.48 -8.46 10.82
CA ALA A 301 21.49 -9.73 11.52
C ALA A 301 21.44 -10.93 10.54
N CYS A 302 20.59 -10.87 9.52
CA CYS A 302 20.53 -11.90 8.47
C CYS A 302 21.85 -12.00 7.68
N ALA A 303 22.43 -10.87 7.27
CA ALA A 303 23.69 -10.86 6.53
C ALA A 303 24.84 -11.48 7.34
N VAL A 304 24.95 -11.13 8.62
CA VAL A 304 25.93 -11.71 9.54
C VAL A 304 25.66 -13.20 9.75
N ALA A 305 24.41 -13.59 10.01
CA ALA A 305 24.04 -15.00 10.21
C ALA A 305 24.39 -15.86 8.99
N PHE A 306 24.02 -15.43 7.78
CA PHE A 306 24.36 -16.16 6.56
C PHE A 306 25.87 -16.22 6.31
N SER A 307 26.60 -15.12 6.57
CA SER A 307 28.06 -15.09 6.42
C SER A 307 28.76 -16.06 7.38
N VAL A 308 28.33 -16.09 8.64
CA VAL A 308 28.87 -17.02 9.67
C VAL A 308 28.54 -18.47 9.32
N LEU A 309 27.30 -18.77 8.95
CA LEU A 309 26.88 -20.12 8.58
C LEU A 309 27.63 -20.61 7.33
N TYR A 310 27.79 -19.74 6.32
CA TYR A 310 28.56 -20.04 5.11
C TYR A 310 30.02 -20.35 5.44
N LYS A 311 30.69 -19.48 6.21
CA LYS A 311 32.07 -19.70 6.65
C LYS A 311 32.22 -21.00 7.44
N ARG A 312 31.24 -21.33 8.29
CA ARG A 312 31.25 -22.57 9.07
C ARG A 312 31.19 -23.82 8.20
N VAL A 313 30.42 -23.79 7.11
CA VAL A 313 30.38 -24.89 6.14
C VAL A 313 31.73 -25.03 5.44
N TRP A 314 32.32 -23.92 4.99
CA TRP A 314 33.58 -23.95 4.25
C TRP A 314 34.78 -24.35 5.11
N ASN A 315 34.86 -23.88 6.36
CA ASN A 315 35.88 -24.32 7.32
C ASN A 315 35.82 -25.84 7.50
N GLN A 316 34.63 -26.39 7.77
CA GLN A 316 34.46 -27.84 7.95
C GLN A 316 34.82 -28.64 6.68
N ARG A 317 34.55 -28.09 5.49
CA ARG A 317 34.90 -28.69 4.20
C ARG A 317 36.41 -28.69 3.95
N THR A 318 37.08 -27.61 4.37
CA THR A 318 38.52 -27.40 4.20
C THR A 318 39.31 -28.26 5.20
N ASP A 319 38.90 -28.26 6.47
CA ASP A 319 39.58 -28.99 7.56
C ASP A 319 39.58 -30.51 7.33
N ASN A 320 38.50 -31.07 6.79
CA ASN A 320 38.40 -32.52 6.53
C ASN A 320 38.94 -32.93 5.16
N GLY A 321 39.26 -31.99 4.26
CA GLY A 321 39.64 -32.28 2.87
C GLY A 321 38.56 -32.96 2.00
N GLN A 322 37.48 -33.49 2.59
CA GLN A 322 36.34 -34.13 1.92
C GLN A 322 34.99 -33.75 2.57
N TRP A 323 33.89 -34.08 1.89
CA TRP A 323 32.53 -33.91 2.41
C TRP A 323 32.23 -34.92 3.52
N SER A 324 32.19 -34.44 4.77
CA SER A 324 31.84 -35.22 5.95
C SER A 324 30.36 -35.05 6.35
N SER A 325 29.83 -35.98 7.13
CA SER A 325 28.47 -35.90 7.71
C SER A 325 28.26 -34.62 8.55
N ALA A 326 29.34 -34.14 9.19
CA ALA A 326 29.37 -32.88 9.91
C ALA A 326 29.19 -31.68 8.95
N ALA A 327 29.87 -31.66 7.80
CA ALA A 327 29.72 -30.62 6.79
C ALA A 327 28.28 -30.59 6.22
N ASP A 328 27.70 -31.76 5.94
CA ASP A 328 26.30 -31.89 5.50
C ASP A 328 25.32 -31.38 6.57
N SER A 329 25.60 -31.64 7.85
CA SER A 329 24.81 -31.09 8.95
C SER A 329 24.88 -29.55 9.01
N ARG A 330 26.06 -28.95 8.80
CA ARG A 330 26.20 -27.48 8.77
C ARG A 330 25.50 -26.86 7.56
N MET A 331 25.57 -27.52 6.40
CA MET A 331 24.83 -27.12 5.21
C MET A 331 23.31 -27.14 5.47
N ARG A 332 22.79 -28.19 6.12
CA ARG A 332 21.37 -28.24 6.53
C ARG A 332 21.00 -27.10 7.49
N SER A 333 21.86 -26.77 8.45
CA SER A 333 21.63 -25.60 9.32
C SER A 333 21.53 -24.29 8.53
N PHE A 334 22.36 -24.10 7.50
CA PHE A 334 22.23 -22.97 6.58
C PHE A 334 20.88 -22.99 5.85
N LEU A 335 20.50 -24.14 5.29
CA LEU A 335 19.24 -24.29 4.54
C LEU A 335 18.01 -24.01 5.42
N TYR A 336 18.02 -24.42 6.69
CA TYR A 336 16.94 -24.08 7.62
C TYR A 336 16.84 -22.58 7.87
N ALA A 337 17.97 -21.88 8.06
CA ALA A 337 17.98 -20.43 8.21
C ALA A 337 17.49 -19.72 6.93
N ALA A 338 17.93 -20.18 5.76
CA ALA A 338 17.47 -19.68 4.47
C ALA A 338 15.96 -19.90 4.27
N THR A 339 15.44 -21.08 4.67
CA THR A 339 14.02 -21.39 4.59
C THR A 339 13.20 -20.45 5.48
N ALA A 340 13.63 -20.23 6.72
CA ALA A 340 12.96 -19.29 7.62
C ALA A 340 12.92 -17.86 7.05
N PHE A 341 14.03 -17.41 6.45
CA PHE A 341 14.12 -16.11 5.79
C PHE A 341 13.18 -16.00 4.59
N VAL A 342 13.17 -17.02 3.70
CA VAL A 342 12.29 -17.06 2.52
C VAL A 342 10.82 -17.10 2.91
N ILE A 343 10.45 -17.87 3.95
CA ILE A 343 9.06 -17.95 4.42
C ILE A 343 8.56 -16.56 4.84
N LEU A 344 9.38 -15.76 5.53
CA LEU A 344 8.97 -14.42 5.94
C LEU A 344 8.72 -13.49 4.75
N GLU A 345 9.51 -13.63 3.68
CA GLU A 345 9.39 -12.85 2.44
C GLU A 345 8.20 -13.32 1.58
N VAL A 346 8.00 -14.63 1.47
CA VAL A 346 6.84 -15.23 0.78
C VAL A 346 5.55 -14.90 1.52
N LEU A 347 5.57 -14.87 2.85
CA LEU A 347 4.43 -14.44 3.65
C LEU A 347 4.00 -13.01 3.28
N ALA A 348 4.95 -12.09 3.05
CA ALA A 348 4.63 -10.77 2.52
C ALA A 348 3.88 -10.87 1.19
N ILE A 349 4.39 -11.67 0.24
CA ILE A 349 3.77 -11.85 -1.06
C ILE A 349 2.35 -12.40 -0.93
N VAL A 350 2.14 -13.44 -0.11
CA VAL A 350 0.83 -14.04 0.11
C VAL A 350 -0.15 -13.05 0.77
N LEU A 351 0.30 -12.26 1.74
CA LEU A 351 -0.57 -11.29 2.42
C LEU A 351 -1.05 -10.16 1.49
N PHE A 352 -0.26 -9.79 0.46
CA PHE A 352 -0.50 -8.58 -0.35
C PHE A 352 -0.83 -8.82 -1.83
N ILE A 353 -0.45 -9.97 -2.40
CA ILE A 353 -0.81 -10.32 -3.79
C ILE A 353 -2.16 -11.04 -3.82
N GLU A 354 -2.44 -11.85 -2.80
CA GLU A 354 -3.62 -12.71 -2.80
C GLU A 354 -4.90 -11.90 -2.47
N PRO A 355 -5.85 -11.76 -3.41
CA PRO A 355 -6.95 -10.80 -3.26
C PRO A 355 -7.89 -11.12 -2.09
N TRP A 356 -8.15 -12.40 -1.79
CA TRP A 356 -9.01 -12.78 -0.65
C TRP A 356 -8.33 -12.51 0.69
N VAL A 357 -7.04 -12.82 0.82
CA VAL A 357 -6.27 -12.54 2.05
C VAL A 357 -6.17 -11.05 2.29
N ARG A 358 -5.84 -10.28 1.24
CA ARG A 358 -5.77 -8.83 1.32
C ARG A 358 -7.13 -8.20 1.62
N ASN A 359 -8.21 -8.61 0.95
CA ASN A 359 -9.56 -8.13 1.23
C ASN A 359 -10.00 -8.49 2.66
N ALA A 360 -9.66 -9.68 3.16
CA ALA A 360 -9.96 -10.08 4.53
C ALA A 360 -9.19 -9.21 5.53
N LEU A 361 -7.89 -8.97 5.30
CA LEU A 361 -7.06 -8.10 6.14
C LEU A 361 -7.53 -6.65 6.11
N GLU A 362 -7.97 -6.14 4.97
CA GLU A 362 -8.44 -4.76 4.80
C GLU A 362 -9.82 -4.53 5.44
N LYS A 363 -10.70 -5.54 5.45
CA LYS A 363 -12.00 -5.50 6.13
C LYS A 363 -11.89 -5.74 7.64
N THR A 364 -10.82 -6.35 8.11
CA THR A 364 -10.67 -6.77 9.50
C THR A 364 -10.08 -5.65 10.35
N ASN A 365 -10.84 -5.16 11.33
CA ASN A 365 -10.38 -4.13 12.28
C ASN A 365 -9.54 -4.68 13.46
N TRP A 366 -8.97 -5.87 13.32
CA TRP A 366 -8.31 -6.56 14.44
C TRP A 366 -6.90 -6.04 14.70
N LYS A 367 -6.58 -5.79 15.98
CA LYS A 367 -5.29 -5.22 16.42
C LYS A 367 -4.07 -6.05 15.99
N ILE A 368 -4.22 -7.38 15.91
CA ILE A 368 -3.15 -8.29 15.51
C ILE A 368 -2.84 -8.13 14.01
N CYS A 369 -3.87 -8.01 13.16
CA CYS A 369 -3.70 -7.72 11.74
C CYS A 369 -2.98 -6.38 11.53
N TYR A 370 -3.22 -5.38 12.40
CA TYR A 370 -2.48 -4.12 12.35
C TYR A 370 -1.00 -4.27 12.70
N ALA A 371 -0.65 -5.08 13.69
CA ALA A 371 0.77 -5.35 14.01
C ALA A 371 1.48 -6.10 12.88
N LEU A 372 0.80 -7.06 12.25
CA LEU A 372 1.34 -7.85 11.13
C LEU A 372 1.54 -6.99 9.87
N THR A 373 0.53 -6.18 9.52
CA THR A 373 0.58 -5.29 8.34
C THR A 373 1.57 -4.14 8.53
N TRP A 374 1.78 -3.65 9.76
CA TRP A 374 2.74 -2.58 10.07
C TRP A 374 4.17 -2.89 9.63
N TRP A 375 4.59 -4.16 9.66
CA TRP A 375 5.90 -4.56 9.17
C TRP A 375 6.05 -4.39 7.65
N PHE A 376 4.99 -4.63 6.89
CA PHE A 376 5.05 -4.75 5.44
C PHE A 376 4.51 -3.52 4.67
N GLN A 377 3.51 -2.80 5.18
CA GLN A 377 2.90 -1.66 4.47
C GLN A 377 2.42 -0.55 5.44
N SER A 378 2.60 0.71 5.04
CA SER A 378 1.95 1.85 5.71
C SER A 378 0.47 1.90 5.35
N ARG A 379 -0.37 2.40 6.26
CA ARG A 379 -1.82 2.53 6.01
C ARG A 379 -2.05 3.46 4.81
N SER A 380 -2.51 2.90 3.70
CA SER A 380 -3.12 3.66 2.61
C SER A 380 -4.58 3.25 2.49
N PHE A 381 -5.45 4.23 2.28
CA PHE A 381 -6.89 4.03 2.14
C PHE A 381 -7.33 4.06 0.67
N VAL A 382 -6.60 4.77 -0.18
CA VAL A 382 -6.82 4.77 -1.64
C VAL A 382 -6.57 3.35 -2.18
N GLY A 383 -7.56 2.76 -2.85
CA GLY A 383 -7.45 1.44 -3.47
C GLY A 383 -8.00 0.26 -2.65
N ARG A 384 -8.56 0.48 -1.45
CA ARG A 384 -9.13 -0.60 -0.62
C ARG A 384 -10.35 -1.24 -1.26
N GLY A 385 -10.37 -2.58 -1.31
CA GLY A 385 -11.49 -3.34 -1.87
C GLY A 385 -11.78 -3.11 -3.36
N LEU A 386 -10.88 -2.44 -4.10
CA LEU A 386 -10.98 -2.22 -5.55
C LEU A 386 -10.33 -3.34 -6.38
N CYS A 387 -10.03 -4.49 -5.76
CA CYS A 387 -9.34 -5.59 -6.42
C CYS A 387 -10.24 -6.35 -7.41
N GLU A 388 -9.63 -6.74 -8.53
CA GLU A 388 -10.21 -7.67 -9.52
C GLU A 388 -10.47 -9.06 -8.91
N GLY A 389 -11.25 -9.89 -9.61
CA GLY A 389 -11.58 -11.23 -9.15
C GLY A 389 -10.35 -12.10 -8.88
N THR A 390 -10.47 -13.07 -7.96
CA THR A 390 -9.38 -14.01 -7.62
C THR A 390 -8.86 -14.76 -8.84
N PHE A 391 -9.76 -15.14 -9.75
CA PHE A 391 -9.42 -15.87 -10.97
C PHE A 391 -8.55 -15.06 -11.95
N ASP A 392 -8.84 -13.77 -12.13
CA ASP A 392 -8.07 -12.90 -13.02
C ASP A 392 -6.66 -12.66 -12.46
N ASN A 393 -6.55 -12.51 -11.14
CA ASN A 393 -5.25 -12.41 -10.46
C ASN A 393 -4.41 -13.69 -10.59
N VAL A 394 -5.03 -14.87 -10.50
CA VAL A 394 -4.33 -16.16 -10.71
C VAL A 394 -3.84 -16.28 -12.15
N LYS A 395 -4.68 -15.97 -13.14
CA LYS A 395 -4.28 -15.96 -14.57
C LYS A 395 -3.11 -15.01 -14.81
N TYR A 396 -3.20 -13.79 -14.29
CA TYR A 396 -2.16 -12.78 -14.41
C TYR A 396 -0.85 -13.26 -13.76
N SER A 397 -0.93 -13.88 -12.58
CA SER A 397 0.23 -14.43 -11.87
C SER A 397 0.89 -15.56 -12.67
N ILE A 398 0.10 -16.50 -13.20
CA ILE A 398 0.61 -17.60 -14.06
C ILE A 398 1.29 -17.05 -15.30
N PHE A 399 0.68 -16.06 -15.97
CA PHE A 399 1.26 -15.40 -17.13
C PHE A 399 2.66 -14.84 -16.84
N TRP A 400 2.83 -14.10 -15.74
CA TRP A 400 4.12 -13.53 -15.37
C TRP A 400 5.15 -14.57 -14.95
N VAL A 401 4.74 -15.62 -14.23
CA VAL A 401 5.64 -16.72 -13.87
C VAL A 401 6.17 -17.42 -15.12
N LEU A 402 5.30 -17.74 -16.08
CA LEU A 402 5.70 -18.37 -17.35
C LEU A 402 6.60 -17.45 -18.18
N LEU A 403 6.25 -16.17 -18.31
CA LEU A 403 7.03 -15.20 -19.06
C LEU A 403 8.43 -15.02 -18.47
N LEU A 404 8.54 -14.92 -17.14
CA LEU A 404 9.82 -14.80 -16.45
C LEU A 404 10.64 -16.10 -16.57
N ALA A 405 10.02 -17.27 -16.45
CA ALA A 405 10.69 -18.55 -16.62
C ALA A 405 11.33 -18.67 -18.02
N VAL A 406 10.55 -18.43 -19.08
CA VAL A 406 11.06 -18.47 -20.47
C VAL A 406 12.18 -17.44 -20.67
N LYS A 407 12.02 -16.23 -20.13
CA LYS A 407 13.03 -15.17 -20.25
C LYS A 407 14.33 -15.54 -19.55
N PHE A 408 14.26 -16.07 -18.33
CA PHE A 408 15.44 -16.47 -17.56
C PHE A 408 16.10 -17.72 -18.15
N ASP A 409 15.35 -18.67 -18.68
CA ASP A 409 15.93 -19.81 -19.39
C ASP A 409 16.67 -19.34 -20.64
N PHE A 410 16.03 -18.50 -21.46
CA PHE A 410 16.65 -17.90 -22.65
C PHE A 410 17.93 -17.15 -22.30
N SER A 411 17.90 -16.26 -21.31
CA SER A 411 19.08 -15.51 -20.87
C SER A 411 20.18 -16.43 -20.32
N TYR A 412 19.84 -17.49 -19.61
CA TYR A 412 20.85 -18.42 -19.10
C TYR A 412 21.57 -19.15 -20.25
N PHE A 413 20.79 -19.77 -21.15
CA PHE A 413 21.36 -20.61 -22.20
C PHE A 413 22.07 -19.81 -23.30
N LEU A 414 21.51 -18.68 -23.73
CA LEU A 414 22.01 -17.94 -24.89
C LEU A 414 22.88 -16.74 -24.52
N GLN A 415 22.81 -16.22 -23.31
CA GLN A 415 23.62 -15.07 -22.91
C GLN A 415 24.69 -15.51 -21.91
N ILE A 416 24.31 -15.97 -20.72
CA ILE A 416 25.24 -16.20 -19.62
C ILE A 416 26.16 -17.39 -19.92
N ARG A 417 25.61 -18.56 -20.26
CA ARG A 417 26.40 -19.78 -20.47
C ARG A 417 27.40 -19.65 -21.61
N LEU A 418 27.00 -18.99 -22.71
CA LEU A 418 27.87 -18.79 -23.86
C LEU A 418 29.02 -17.82 -23.55
N LEU A 419 28.79 -16.77 -22.75
CA LEU A 419 29.82 -15.79 -22.41
C LEU A 419 30.85 -16.29 -21.39
N VAL A 420 30.52 -17.30 -20.57
CA VAL A 420 31.44 -17.81 -19.54
C VAL A 420 32.68 -18.47 -20.14
N LYS A 421 32.55 -19.27 -21.21
CA LYS A 421 33.69 -19.95 -21.86
C LYS A 421 34.78 -18.97 -22.34
N PRO A 422 34.48 -17.98 -23.20
CA PRO A 422 35.49 -17.02 -23.64
C PRO A 422 36.01 -16.18 -22.48
N THR A 423 35.18 -15.83 -21.50
CA THR A 423 35.64 -15.09 -20.30
C THR A 423 36.70 -15.86 -19.51
N LYS A 424 36.53 -17.18 -19.34
CA LYS A 424 37.53 -18.03 -18.67
C LYS A 424 38.81 -18.17 -19.47
N GLU A 425 38.71 -18.28 -20.80
CA GLU A 425 39.88 -18.35 -21.68
C GLU A 425 40.69 -17.06 -21.61
N ILE A 426 40.02 -15.90 -21.69
CA ILE A 426 40.66 -14.58 -21.52
C ILE A 426 41.29 -14.45 -20.13
N TYR A 427 40.59 -14.88 -19.07
CA TYR A 427 41.14 -14.84 -17.71
C TYR A 427 42.41 -15.71 -17.57
N LYS A 428 42.45 -16.88 -18.22
CA LYS A 428 43.65 -17.74 -18.25
C LYS A 428 44.79 -17.12 -19.07
N LEU A 429 44.49 -16.35 -20.12
CA LEU A 429 45.51 -15.66 -20.93
C LEU A 429 46.21 -14.53 -20.17
N ASN A 430 45.52 -13.89 -19.23
CA ASN A 430 46.11 -12.89 -18.31
C ASN A 430 46.93 -13.51 -17.16
N GLY A 431 47.10 -14.85 -17.15
CA GLY A 431 47.92 -15.60 -16.20
C GLY A 431 49.31 -15.98 -16.73
N ILE A 432 49.82 -15.26 -17.74
CA ILE A 432 51.25 -15.21 -18.10
C ILE A 432 51.87 -13.99 -17.42
#